data_AF-A0A1H5K6N3-F1
#
_entry.id   AF-A0A1H5K6N3-F1
#
_cell.length_a   1.000
_cell.length_b   1.000
_cell.length_c   1.000
_cell.angle_alpha   90.00
_cell.angle_beta   90.00
_cell.angle_gamma   90.00
#
_symmetry.space_group_name_H-M   'P 1'
#
loop_
_entity.id
_entity.type
_entity.pdbx_description
1 polymer ?
#
loop_
_entity_poly.entity_id
_entity_poly.type
_entity_poly.pdbx_seq_one_letter_code
_entity_poly.pdbx_strand_id
1 'polypeptide(L)' 'MNATHAAMVIMTIGLAVVFSLMVAGAAFAVGRWGGNPVPDCVAVASKAFAATLTVLSAVLAVALTVIR' A
#
# COMPACT_ATOMS: atom_id res chain seq x y z
N MET A 1 9.34 16.53 -17.40
CA MET A 1 8.06 15.81 -17.17
C MET A 1 6.93 16.73 -17.57
N ASN A 2 6.03 16.29 -18.45
CA ASN A 2 4.81 17.03 -18.78
C ASN A 2 3.88 17.05 -17.54
N ALA A 3 3.09 18.11 -17.36
CA ALA A 3 2.17 18.27 -16.23
C ALA A 3 1.20 17.07 -16.10
N THR A 4 0.75 16.53 -17.23
CA THR A 4 -0.11 15.34 -17.28
C THR A 4 0.58 14.09 -16.74
N HIS A 5 1.86 13.88 -17.05
CA HIS A 5 2.64 12.76 -16.49
C HIS A 5 2.83 12.91 -14.98
N ALA A 6 3.11 14.12 -14.49
CA ALA A 6 3.21 14.36 -13.05
C ALA A 6 1.88 14.07 -12.34
N ALA A 7 0.76 14.51 -12.90
CA ALA A 7 -0.57 14.24 -12.37
C ALA A 7 -0.90 12.74 -12.32
N MET A 8 -0.58 11.98 -13.39
CA MET A 8 -0.78 10.52 -13.41
C MET A 8 0.04 9.81 -12.33
N VAL A 9 1.30 10.19 -12.13
CA VAL A 9 2.16 9.61 -11.09
C VAL A 9 1.59 9.89 -9.70
N ILE A 10 1.14 11.12 -9.44
CA ILE A 10 0.52 11.48 -8.15
C ILE A 10 -0.75 10.67 -7.90
N MET A 11 -1.62 10.51 -8.91
CA MET A 11 -2.81 9.66 -8.80
C MET A 11 -2.46 8.21 -8.47
N THR A 12 -1.41 7.68 -9.12
CA THR A 12 -0.97 6.30 -8.92
C THR A 12 -0.43 6.08 -7.50
N ILE A 13 0.34 7.04 -6.98
CA ILE A 13 0.80 7.04 -5.58
C ILE A 13 -0.41 7.08 -4.63
N GLY A 14 -1.39 7.94 -4.88
CA GLY A 14 -2.61 8.02 -4.09
C GLY A 14 -3.38 6.70 -4.05
N LEU A 15 -3.57 6.06 -5.21
CA LEU A 15 -4.20 4.75 -5.31
C LEU A 15 -3.42 3.68 -4.56
N ALA A 16 -2.09 3.70 -4.62
CA ALA A 16 -1.24 2.75 -3.90
C ALA A 16 -1.40 2.86 -2.38
N VAL A 17 -1.51 4.09 -1.85
CA VAL A 17 -1.78 4.32 -0.43
C VAL A 17 -3.15 3.79 -0.04
N VAL A 18 -4.20 4.09 -0.81
CA VAL A 18 -5.57 3.62 -0.55
C VAL A 18 -5.63 2.09 -0.55
N PHE A 19 -5.00 1.43 -1.53
CA PHE A 19 -4.91 -0.02 -1.57
C PHE A 19 -4.18 -0.60 -0.36
N SER A 20 -3.05 0.00 0.03
CA SER A 20 -2.28 -0.44 1.19
C SER A 20 -3.09 -0.32 2.48
N LEU A 21 -3.90 0.73 2.64
CA LEU A 21 -4.82 0.90 3.77
C LEU A 21 -5.93 -0.17 3.77
N MET A 22 -6.49 -0.51 2.62
CA MET A 22 -7.47 -1.61 2.51
C MET A 22 -6.87 -2.95 2.95
N VAL A 23 -5.66 -3.27 2.51
CA VAL A 23 -4.96 -4.51 2.90
C VAL A 23 -4.65 -4.51 4.40
N ALA A 24 -4.22 -3.38 4.97
CA ALA A 24 -3.99 -3.24 6.39
C ALA A 24 -5.27 -3.45 7.22
N GLY A 25 -6.38 -2.85 6.78
CA GLY A 25 -7.69 -3.01 7.41
C GLY A 25 -8.19 -4.44 7.36
N ALA A 26 -8.03 -5.12 6.21
CA ALA A 26 -8.36 -6.53 6.06
C ALA A 26 -7.53 -7.41 7.00
N ALA A 27 -6.21 -7.17 7.07
CA ALA A 27 -5.31 -7.90 7.97
C ALA A 27 -5.68 -7.69 9.46
N PHE A 28 -6.06 -6.46 9.83
CA PHE A 28 -6.58 -6.16 11.16
C PHE A 28 -7.87 -6.93 11.45
N ALA A 29 -8.84 -6.88 10.54
CA ALA A 29 -10.14 -7.53 10.69
C ALA A 29 -9.99 -9.06 10.82
N VAL A 30 -9.15 -9.67 9.99
CA VAL A 30 -8.84 -11.11 10.05
C VAL A 30 -8.19 -11.46 11.39
N GLY A 31 -7.19 -10.68 11.84
CA GLY A 31 -6.58 -10.88 13.16
C GLY A 31 -7.60 -10.81 14.28
N ARG A 32 -8.57 -9.90 14.17
CA ARG A 32 -9.59 -9.70 15.19
C ARG A 32 -10.67 -10.77 15.20
N TRP A 33 -11.05 -11.30 14.04
CA TRP A 33 -11.90 -12.49 13.92
C TRP A 33 -11.23 -13.74 14.50
N GLY A 34 -9.91 -13.84 14.39
CA GLY A 34 -9.12 -14.90 15.03
C GLY A 34 -8.99 -14.79 16.55
N GLY A 35 -9.55 -13.74 17.17
CA GLY A 35 -9.50 -13.53 18.62
C GLY A 35 -8.16 -12.98 19.12
N ASN A 36 -7.25 -12.56 18.24
CA ASN A 36 -5.98 -12.00 18.66
C ASN A 36 -6.16 -10.69 19.45
N PRO A 37 -5.26 -10.40 20.40
CA PRO A 37 -5.29 -9.15 21.13
C PRO A 37 -5.04 -7.97 20.18
N VAL A 38 -5.63 -6.82 20.48
CA VAL A 38 -5.57 -5.61 19.64
C VAL A 38 -4.13 -5.21 19.27
N PRO A 39 -3.13 -5.21 20.18
CA PRO A 39 -1.76 -4.85 19.84
C PRO A 39 -1.16 -5.71 18.72
N ASP A 40 -1.42 -7.02 18.73
CA ASP A 40 -0.93 -7.93 17.71
C ASP A 40 -1.64 -7.70 16.37
N CYS A 41 -2.95 -7.43 16.40
CA CYS A 41 -3.71 -7.09 15.20
C CYS A 41 -3.19 -5.80 14.54
N VAL A 42 -2.87 -4.78 15.35
CA VAL A 42 -2.27 -3.52 14.87
C VAL A 42 -0.88 -3.76 14.29
N ALA A 43 -0.06 -4.60 14.93
CA ALA A 43 1.26 -4.94 14.43
C ALA A 43 1.20 -5.68 13.08
N VAL A 44 0.28 -6.63 12.93
CA VAL A 44 0.05 -7.37 11.67
C VAL A 44 -0.47 -6.44 10.57
N ALA A 45 -1.44 -5.58 10.89
CA ALA A 45 -1.97 -4.59 9.95
C ALA A 45 -0.89 -3.62 9.46
N SER A 46 -0.02 -3.16 10.37
CA SER A 46 1.09 -2.26 10.05
C SER A 46 2.15 -2.92 9.16
N LYS A 47 2.47 -4.20 9.43
CA LYS A 47 3.35 -4.99 8.57
C LYS A 47 2.75 -5.19 7.18
N ALA A 48 1.45 -5.51 7.11
CA ALA A 48 0.73 -5.68 5.86
C ALA A 48 0.71 -4.37 5.05
N PHE A 49 0.44 -3.24 5.71
CA PHE A 49 0.51 -1.90 5.10
C PHE A 49 1.89 -1.64 4.47
N ALA A 50 2.95 -1.77 5.28
CA ALA A 50 4.32 -1.49 4.84
C ALA A 50 4.77 -2.41 3.70
N ALA A 51 4.44 -3.70 3.77
CA ALA A 51 4.75 -4.66 2.71
C ALA A 51 4.05 -4.29 1.40
N THR A 52 2.75 -3.99 1.46
CA THR A 52 1.97 -3.61 0.26
C THR A 52 2.52 -2.34 -0.38
N LEU A 53 2.81 -1.32 0.43
CA LEU A 53 3.33 -0.05 -0.05
C LEU A 53 4.73 -0.18 -0.66
N THR A 54 5.56 -1.07 -0.10
CA THR A 54 6.91 -1.37 -0.62
C THR A 54 6.84 -2.09 -1.97
N VAL A 55 5.92 -3.05 -2.12
CA VAL A 55 5.73 -3.74 -3.41
C VAL A 55 5.23 -2.76 -4.46
N LEU A 56 4.22 -1.94 -4.13
CA LEU A 56 3.67 -0.97 -5.08
C LEU A 56 4.68 0.13 -5.45
N SER A 57 5.52 0.57 -4.51
CA SER A 57 6.59 1.53 -4.80
C SER A 57 7.68 0.92 -5.69
N ALA A 58 8.05 -0.34 -5.48
CA ALA A 58 8.99 -1.06 -6.34
C ALA A 58 8.43 -1.22 -7.76
N VAL A 59 7.15 -1.59 -7.91
CA VAL A 59 6.49 -1.69 -9.22
C VAL A 59 6.46 -0.33 -9.91
N LEU A 60 6.11 0.75 -9.19
CA LEU A 60 6.10 2.10 -9.73
C LEU A 60 7.51 2.52 -10.18
N ALA A 61 8.55 2.23 -9.40
CA ALA A 61 9.93 2.52 -9.75
C ALA A 61 10.34 1.80 -11.05
N VAL A 62 10.02 0.51 -11.18
CA VAL A 62 10.27 -0.26 -12.40
C VAL A 62 9.51 0.33 -13.59
N ALA A 63 8.21 0.60 -13.43
CA ALA A 63 7.39 1.20 -14.49
C ALA A 63 7.96 2.54 -14.96
N LEU A 64 8.38 3.39 -14.04
CA LEU A 64 9.01 4.68 -14.36
C LEU A 64 10.37 4.53 -15.06
N THR A 65 11.13 3.48 -14.77
CA THR A 65 12.38 3.20 -15.49
C THR A 65 12.16 2.66 -16.90
N VAL A 66 11.08 1.92 -17.14
CA VAL A 66 10.74 1.34 -18.45
C VAL A 66 10.07 2.36 -19.38
N ILE A 67 9.30 3.30 -18.82
CA ILE A 67 8.57 4.33 -19.58
C ILE A 67 9.45 5.55 -19.90
N ARG A 68 10.61 5.67 -19.25
CA ARG A 68 11.65 6.67 -19.58
C ARG A 68 12.30 6.38 -20.93
#